data_AF-A0A960EUS2-F1
#
_entry.id   AF-A0A960EUS2-F1
#
_cell.length_a   1.000
_cell.length_b   1.000
_cell.length_c   1.000
_cell.angle_alpha   90.00
_cell.angle_beta   90.00
_cell.angle_gamma   90.00
#
_symmetry.space_group_name_H-M   'P 1'
#
loop_
_entity.id
_entity.type
_entity.pdbx_description
1 polymer ?
#
loop_
_entity_poly.entity_id
_entity_poly.type
_entity_poly.pdbx_seq_one_letter_code
_entity_poly.pdbx_strand_id
1 'polypeptide(L)'
;LDFFAGSGTTLHATALINAEDGGRRRCIVVSNNEVSAKTAASLREKNLLPGDARYEKHGIFQDVTRPRIEAALTGKTPAGKPHAKKNSYLDGSSWADGFDENVEFFDLVYLDRDEVSQGSHFSDIEPSLWLMAGGVGNLAKSDEHEPYVLAPDSNYAVLFDRSRFADFRKRLDARIDITHVFIVTDSPPDYHAMCQRLDDRFATSMLYRDYLSNFRINTVEAWR
;
A
#
# COMPACT_ATOMS: atom_id res chain seq x y z
N LEU A 1 13.35 -1.81 1.56
CA LEU A 1 13.08 -0.80 0.52
C LEU A 1 14.09 -1.02 -0.60
N ASP A 2 13.60 -1.13 -1.83
CA ASP A 2 14.41 -1.16 -3.05
C ASP A 2 13.83 -0.12 -4.02
N PHE A 3 14.58 0.95 -4.25
CA PHE A 3 14.15 2.06 -5.10
C PHE A 3 14.64 1.97 -6.56
N PHE A 4 15.25 0.84 -6.92
CA PHE A 4 15.65 0.50 -8.28
C PHE A 4 15.28 -0.96 -8.56
N ALA A 5 13.98 -1.28 -8.38
CA ALA A 5 13.54 -2.66 -8.31
C ALA A 5 13.83 -3.46 -9.58
N GLY A 6 13.84 -2.81 -10.74
CA GLY A 6 14.06 -3.46 -12.04
C GLY A 6 13.04 -4.58 -12.21
N SER A 7 13.47 -5.83 -12.11
CA SER A 7 12.55 -6.98 -12.20
C SER A 7 11.74 -7.28 -10.92
N GLY A 8 12.00 -6.63 -9.79
CA GLY A 8 11.33 -6.92 -8.51
C GLY A 8 11.96 -8.09 -7.74
N THR A 9 13.23 -8.42 -8.01
CA THR A 9 13.92 -9.57 -7.40
C THR A 9 14.02 -9.44 -5.87
N THR A 10 14.19 -8.23 -5.34
CA THR A 10 14.27 -8.00 -3.89
C THR A 10 12.99 -8.40 -3.16
N LEU A 11 11.81 -8.15 -3.75
CA LEU A 11 10.54 -8.57 -3.18
C LEU A 11 10.43 -10.11 -3.19
N HIS A 12 10.75 -10.74 -4.31
CA HIS A 12 10.75 -12.19 -4.43
C HIS A 12 11.68 -12.87 -3.42
N ALA A 13 12.90 -12.35 -3.25
CA ALA A 13 13.83 -12.84 -2.24
C ALA A 13 13.32 -12.64 -0.81
N THR A 14 12.58 -11.55 -0.55
CA THR A 14 11.98 -11.31 0.77
C THR A 14 10.93 -12.38 1.11
N ALA A 15 10.05 -12.70 0.16
CA ALA A 15 9.03 -13.75 0.32
C ALA A 15 9.68 -15.13 0.54
N LEU A 16 10.75 -15.45 -0.22
CA LEU A 16 11.52 -16.69 -0.02
C LEU A 16 12.07 -16.82 1.39
N ILE A 17 12.71 -15.77 1.92
CA ILE A 17 13.29 -15.81 3.26
C ILE A 17 12.19 -15.95 4.33
N ASN A 18 11.06 -15.26 4.17
CA ASN A 18 9.93 -15.40 5.08
C ASN A 18 9.36 -16.83 5.08
N ALA A 19 9.23 -17.45 3.90
CA ALA A 19 8.79 -18.84 3.78
C ALA A 19 9.78 -19.82 4.43
N GLU A 20 11.09 -19.54 4.32
CA GLU A 20 12.15 -20.37 4.90
C GLU A 20 12.18 -20.32 6.44
N ASP A 21 12.05 -19.13 7.03
CA ASP A 21 12.24 -18.91 8.47
C ASP A 21 10.96 -18.56 9.26
N GLY A 22 9.80 -18.58 8.61
CA GLY A 22 8.52 -18.15 9.20
C GLY A 22 8.48 -16.65 9.50
N GLY A 23 9.35 -15.87 8.87
CA GLY A 23 9.49 -14.44 9.06
C GLY A 23 8.31 -13.63 8.55
N ARG A 24 8.31 -12.33 8.89
CA ARG A 24 7.28 -11.35 8.51
C ARG A 24 7.90 -10.07 7.95
N ARG A 25 8.98 -10.22 7.18
CA ARG A 25 9.68 -9.09 6.55
C ARG A 25 8.78 -8.47 5.51
N ARG A 26 8.86 -7.15 5.39
CA ARG A 26 8.10 -6.36 4.42
C ARG A 26 9.05 -5.79 3.38
N CYS A 27 8.63 -5.78 2.13
CA CYS A 27 9.38 -5.19 1.04
C CYS A 27 8.56 -4.10 0.37
N ILE A 28 9.18 -2.94 0.16
CA ILE A 28 8.65 -1.86 -0.66
C ILE A 28 9.59 -1.75 -1.84
N VAL A 29 9.04 -1.88 -3.05
CA VAL A 29 9.76 -1.76 -4.31
C VAL A 29 9.28 -0.53 -5.05
N VAL A 30 10.20 0.24 -5.63
CA VAL A 30 9.91 1.38 -6.49
C VAL A 30 10.59 1.14 -7.84
N SER A 31 9.83 1.33 -8.91
CA SER A 31 10.31 1.29 -10.28
C SER A 31 9.63 2.38 -11.08
N ASN A 32 10.36 3.02 -11.98
CA ASN A 32 9.74 3.78 -13.06
C ASN A 32 9.12 2.80 -14.09
N ASN A 33 8.27 3.31 -14.98
CA ASN A 33 7.75 2.56 -16.12
C ASN A 33 8.48 2.94 -17.43
N GLU A 34 9.81 2.93 -17.40
CA GLU A 34 10.62 3.39 -18.53
C GLU A 34 10.52 2.44 -19.74
N VAL A 35 10.31 3.01 -20.92
CA VAL A 35 10.33 2.30 -22.21
C VAL A 35 11.69 2.50 -22.87
N SER A 36 12.32 1.41 -23.33
CA SER A 36 13.64 1.50 -24.00
C SER A 36 13.63 2.46 -25.19
N ALA A 37 14.74 3.15 -25.44
CA ALA A 37 14.84 4.15 -26.51
C ALA A 37 14.44 3.61 -27.89
N LYS A 38 14.81 2.35 -28.19
CA LYS A 38 14.44 1.68 -29.45
C LYS A 38 12.93 1.47 -29.56
N THR A 39 12.30 0.94 -28.49
CA THR A 39 10.85 0.72 -28.47
C THR A 39 10.10 2.05 -28.52
N ALA A 40 10.55 3.05 -27.77
CA ALA A 40 9.96 4.39 -27.77
C ALA A 40 9.99 5.04 -29.17
N ALA A 41 11.09 4.90 -29.91
CA ALA A 41 11.18 5.40 -31.29
C ALA A 41 10.15 4.72 -32.22
N SER A 42 10.02 3.40 -32.16
CA SER A 42 9.02 2.66 -32.96
C SER A 42 7.58 2.99 -32.58
N LEU A 43 7.31 3.27 -31.30
CA LEU A 43 5.98 3.67 -30.84
C LEU A 43 5.63 5.08 -31.31
N ARG A 44 6.60 6.01 -31.33
CA ARG A 44 6.41 7.37 -31.85
C ARG A 44 6.06 7.39 -33.33
N GLU A 45 6.66 6.53 -34.14
CA GLU A 45 6.28 6.35 -35.57
C GLU A 45 4.79 5.96 -35.74
N LYS A 46 4.19 5.36 -34.70
CA LYS A 46 2.77 4.98 -34.65
C LYS A 46 1.90 6.03 -33.92
N ASN A 47 2.43 7.22 -33.66
CA ASN A 47 1.79 8.28 -32.86
C ASN A 47 1.41 7.83 -31.43
N LEU A 48 2.17 6.91 -30.83
CA LEU A 48 2.02 6.52 -29.43
C LEU A 48 3.08 7.24 -28.59
N LEU A 49 2.63 7.99 -27.59
CA LEU A 49 3.46 8.83 -26.73
C LEU A 49 3.36 8.37 -25.26
N PRO A 50 4.33 8.74 -24.40
CA PRO A 50 4.21 8.53 -22.95
C PRO A 50 2.87 9.02 -22.40
N GLY A 51 2.26 8.22 -21.52
CA GLY A 51 0.90 8.42 -21.00
C GLY A 51 -0.19 7.69 -21.79
N ASP A 52 0.05 7.26 -23.03
CA ASP A 52 -0.87 6.36 -23.73
C ASP A 52 -0.74 4.94 -23.17
N ALA A 53 -1.85 4.31 -22.77
CA ALA A 53 -1.83 2.93 -22.23
C ALA A 53 -1.12 1.92 -23.15
N ARG A 54 -1.18 2.12 -24.47
CA ARG A 54 -0.49 1.27 -25.47
C ARG A 54 1.01 1.53 -25.52
N TYR A 55 1.48 2.69 -25.06
CA TYR A 55 2.88 2.99 -24.84
C TYR A 55 3.33 2.41 -23.48
N GLU A 56 2.59 2.70 -22.42
CA GLU A 56 2.93 2.32 -21.04
C GLU A 56 3.06 0.81 -20.83
N LYS A 57 2.28 -0.01 -21.57
CA LYS A 57 2.42 -1.48 -21.50
C LYS A 57 3.81 -2.02 -21.86
N HIS A 58 4.63 -1.23 -22.54
CA HIS A 58 6.00 -1.59 -22.92
C HIS A 58 7.06 -1.10 -21.94
N GLY A 59 6.65 -0.41 -20.87
CA GLY A 59 7.56 0.08 -19.85
C GLY A 59 7.99 -1.06 -18.93
N ILE A 60 9.16 -0.91 -18.31
CA ILE A 60 9.77 -1.97 -17.49
C ILE A 60 8.85 -2.43 -16.35
N PHE A 61 8.11 -1.52 -15.72
CA PHE A 61 7.20 -1.85 -14.64
C PHE A 61 6.06 -2.74 -15.12
N GLN A 62 5.39 -2.35 -16.20
CA GLN A 62 4.24 -3.08 -16.74
C GLN A 62 4.62 -4.39 -17.42
N ASP A 63 5.74 -4.42 -18.15
CA ASP A 63 6.14 -5.58 -18.96
C ASP A 63 6.96 -6.61 -18.15
N VAL A 64 7.67 -6.16 -17.11
CA VAL A 64 8.62 -7.03 -16.37
C VAL A 64 8.35 -7.04 -14.88
N THR A 65 8.42 -5.89 -14.19
CA THR A 65 8.40 -5.85 -12.72
C THR A 65 7.12 -6.44 -12.13
N ARG A 66 5.97 -5.91 -12.55
CA ARG A 66 4.66 -6.34 -12.04
C ARG A 66 4.35 -7.79 -12.41
N PRO A 67 4.46 -8.22 -13.69
CA PRO A 67 4.18 -9.61 -14.06
C PRO A 67 5.07 -10.62 -13.33
N ARG A 68 6.35 -10.29 -13.09
CA ARG A 68 7.26 -11.18 -12.35
C ARG A 68 6.88 -11.28 -10.87
N ILE A 69 6.55 -10.17 -10.23
CA ILE A 69 6.11 -10.15 -8.82
C ILE A 69 4.81 -10.95 -8.68
N GLU A 70 3.80 -10.67 -9.51
CA GLU A 70 2.53 -11.40 -9.50
C GLU A 70 2.76 -12.90 -9.74
N ALA A 71 3.64 -13.26 -10.68
CA ALA A 71 3.94 -14.66 -10.94
C ALA A 71 4.65 -15.37 -9.80
N ALA A 72 5.60 -14.69 -9.15
CA ALA A 72 6.30 -15.23 -7.99
C ALA A 72 5.34 -15.49 -6.82
N LEU A 73 4.46 -14.53 -6.50
CA LEU A 73 3.54 -14.63 -5.37
C LEU A 73 2.36 -15.56 -5.63
N THR A 74 1.78 -15.54 -6.84
CA THR A 74 0.59 -16.35 -7.14
C THR A 74 0.91 -17.75 -7.66
N GLY A 75 2.18 -18.02 -7.99
CA GLY A 75 2.62 -19.24 -8.66
C GLY A 75 2.07 -19.42 -10.08
N LYS A 76 1.55 -18.35 -10.69
CA LYS A 76 0.96 -18.35 -12.04
C LYS A 76 1.75 -17.49 -12.99
N THR A 77 1.97 -17.98 -14.20
CA THR A 77 2.48 -17.18 -15.32
C THR A 77 1.62 -15.94 -15.59
N PRO A 78 2.13 -14.92 -16.31
CA PRO A 78 1.33 -13.75 -16.70
C PRO A 78 0.06 -14.07 -17.50
N ALA A 79 -0.03 -15.26 -18.11
CA ALA A 79 -1.22 -15.78 -18.78
C ALA A 79 -2.23 -16.47 -17.82
N GLY A 80 -2.00 -16.39 -16.50
CA GLY A 80 -2.83 -16.99 -15.45
C GLY A 80 -2.66 -18.51 -15.26
N LYS A 81 -1.76 -19.15 -16.03
CA LYS A 81 -1.52 -20.60 -15.92
C LYS A 81 -0.51 -20.91 -14.80
N PRO A 82 -0.70 -21.94 -13.97
CA PRO A 82 0.29 -22.35 -12.98
C PRO A 82 1.66 -22.63 -13.60
N HIS A 83 2.73 -22.36 -12.86
CA HIS A 83 4.07 -22.78 -13.26
C HIS A 83 4.17 -24.32 -13.31
N ALA A 84 5.06 -24.84 -14.17
CA ALA A 84 5.27 -26.28 -14.26
C ALA A 84 5.89 -26.79 -12.95
N LYS A 85 5.30 -27.83 -12.35
CA LYS A 85 5.76 -28.40 -11.06
C LYS A 85 7.22 -28.87 -11.04
N LYS A 86 7.82 -29.12 -12.22
CA LYS A 86 9.24 -29.44 -12.36
C LYS A 86 10.18 -28.27 -12.05
N ASN A 87 9.66 -27.04 -12.03
CA ASN A 87 10.40 -25.85 -11.65
C ASN A 87 10.26 -25.67 -10.14
N SER A 88 11.39 -25.66 -9.45
CA SER A 88 11.46 -25.54 -7.99
C SER A 88 12.54 -24.54 -7.58
N TYR A 89 12.42 -24.04 -6.36
CA TYR A 89 13.49 -23.33 -5.67
C TYR A 89 14.53 -24.33 -5.13
N LEU A 90 15.62 -23.80 -4.57
CA LEU A 90 16.74 -24.61 -4.06
C LEU A 90 16.36 -25.44 -2.82
N ASP A 91 15.35 -25.01 -2.07
CA ASP A 91 14.76 -25.73 -0.94
C ASP A 91 13.79 -26.86 -1.38
N GLY A 92 13.52 -26.99 -2.68
CA GLY A 92 12.62 -27.98 -3.26
C GLY A 92 11.16 -27.54 -3.38
N SER A 93 10.77 -26.37 -2.86
CA SER A 93 9.40 -25.84 -3.02
C SER A 93 9.11 -25.49 -4.48
N SER A 94 7.87 -25.68 -4.93
CA SER A 94 7.53 -25.45 -6.34
C SER A 94 7.25 -23.98 -6.60
N TRP A 95 7.67 -23.47 -7.76
CA TRP A 95 7.23 -22.13 -8.19
C TRP A 95 5.71 -22.02 -8.34
N ALA A 96 5.01 -23.15 -8.53
CA ALA A 96 3.56 -23.17 -8.66
C ALA A 96 2.83 -22.94 -7.33
N ASP A 97 3.52 -23.09 -6.20
CA ASP A 97 2.92 -22.95 -4.87
C ASP A 97 2.70 -21.48 -4.51
N GLY A 98 3.51 -20.57 -5.09
CA GLY A 98 3.45 -19.15 -4.78
C GLY A 98 3.93 -18.86 -3.36
N PHE A 99 3.42 -17.78 -2.78
CA PHE A 99 3.69 -17.38 -1.39
C PHE A 99 2.43 -16.82 -0.73
N ASP A 100 2.38 -16.83 0.60
CA ASP A 100 1.24 -16.34 1.39
C ASP A 100 1.21 -14.80 1.52
N GLU A 101 2.28 -14.11 1.13
CA GLU A 101 2.36 -12.64 1.15
C GLU A 101 1.36 -11.98 0.20
N ASN A 102 0.79 -10.87 0.66
CA ASN A 102 0.03 -9.94 -0.16
C ASN A 102 0.95 -9.05 -1.01
N VAL A 103 0.38 -8.44 -2.06
CA VAL A 103 1.03 -7.37 -2.82
C VAL A 103 -0.01 -6.38 -3.29
N GLU A 104 0.34 -5.09 -3.21
CA GLU A 104 -0.44 -3.99 -3.76
C GLU A 104 0.46 -3.12 -4.63
N PHE A 105 -0.09 -2.57 -5.70
CA PHE A 105 0.61 -1.72 -6.65
C PHE A 105 -0.02 -0.33 -6.67
N PHE A 106 0.81 0.70 -6.51
CA PHE A 106 0.38 2.09 -6.49
C PHE A 106 1.18 2.90 -7.49
N ASP A 107 0.51 3.81 -8.18
CA ASP A 107 1.18 4.85 -8.95
C ASP A 107 1.58 5.97 -8.00
N LEU A 108 2.87 6.30 -7.98
CA LEU A 108 3.34 7.45 -7.24
C LEU A 108 3.04 8.72 -8.04
N VAL A 109 1.98 9.42 -7.63
CA VAL A 109 1.51 10.64 -8.28
C VAL A 109 1.80 11.87 -7.41
N TYR A 110 1.85 13.03 -8.06
CA TYR A 110 1.81 14.30 -7.36
C TYR A 110 0.34 14.70 -7.20
N LEU A 111 -0.06 14.97 -5.97
CA LEU A 111 -1.39 15.48 -5.65
C LEU A 111 -1.37 17.00 -5.62
N ASP A 112 -2.47 17.62 -6.09
CA ASP A 112 -2.68 19.04 -5.89
C ASP A 112 -2.96 19.32 -4.41
N ARG A 113 -2.28 20.34 -3.86
CA ARG A 113 -2.39 20.65 -2.44
C ARG A 113 -3.79 21.10 -2.04
N ASP A 114 -4.42 21.90 -2.88
CA ASP A 114 -5.71 22.51 -2.57
C ASP A 114 -6.83 21.46 -2.66
N GLU A 115 -6.71 20.50 -3.58
CA GLU A 115 -7.62 19.35 -3.70
C GLU A 115 -7.56 18.45 -2.46
N VAL A 116 -6.36 18.07 -2.01
CA VAL A 116 -6.21 17.23 -0.81
C VAL A 116 -6.67 17.96 0.46
N SER A 117 -6.42 19.27 0.55
CA SER A 117 -6.80 20.07 1.72
C SER A 117 -8.32 20.18 1.93
N GLN A 118 -9.12 19.99 0.87
CA GLN A 118 -10.58 19.97 0.93
C GLN A 118 -11.13 18.64 1.44
N GLY A 119 -10.25 17.67 1.72
CA GLY A 119 -10.61 16.38 2.27
C GLY A 119 -11.29 15.45 1.28
N SER A 120 -11.27 15.76 -0.03
CA SER A 120 -11.92 15.00 -1.11
C SER A 120 -11.06 13.89 -1.73
N HIS A 121 -9.92 13.59 -1.10
CA HIS A 121 -8.90 12.67 -1.61
C HIS A 121 -8.39 11.73 -0.51
N PHE A 122 -9.26 11.30 0.40
CA PHE A 122 -8.85 10.33 1.43
C PHE A 122 -8.32 9.03 0.79
N SER A 123 -8.92 8.58 -0.32
CA SER A 123 -8.48 7.39 -1.07
C SER A 123 -7.02 7.45 -1.47
N ASP A 124 -6.47 8.65 -1.71
CA ASP A 124 -5.11 8.83 -2.23
C ASP A 124 -4.06 8.69 -1.12
N ILE A 125 -4.44 8.93 0.14
CA ILE A 125 -3.57 8.78 1.30
C ILE A 125 -3.78 7.46 2.04
N GLU A 126 -4.91 6.79 1.82
CA GLU A 126 -5.28 5.55 2.49
C GLU A 126 -4.19 4.46 2.39
N PRO A 127 -3.50 4.27 1.25
CA PRO A 127 -2.36 3.36 1.16
C PRO A 127 -1.26 3.66 2.19
N SER A 128 -1.02 4.94 2.48
CA SER A 128 -0.02 5.34 3.48
C SER A 128 -0.46 4.98 4.90
N LEU A 129 -1.75 5.11 5.22
CA LEU A 129 -2.31 4.70 6.51
C LEU A 129 -2.20 3.18 6.71
N TRP A 130 -2.54 2.42 5.66
CA TRP A 130 -2.40 0.98 5.65
C TRP A 130 -0.94 0.53 5.83
N LEU A 131 0.01 1.17 5.14
CA LEU A 131 1.44 0.91 5.29
C LEU A 131 1.96 1.26 6.70
N MET A 132 1.50 2.38 7.28
CA MET A 132 1.79 2.75 8.67
C MET A 132 1.26 1.69 9.65
N ALA A 133 0.09 1.11 9.37
CA ALA A 133 -0.50 0.03 10.16
C ALA A 133 0.18 -1.33 9.95
N GLY A 134 1.12 -1.45 9.01
CA GLY A 134 1.86 -2.68 8.78
C GLY A 134 1.72 -3.24 7.37
N GLY A 135 0.76 -2.78 6.57
CA GLY A 135 0.41 -3.39 5.29
C GLY A 135 -0.23 -4.77 5.46
N VAL A 136 -0.93 -5.00 6.58
CA VAL A 136 -1.51 -6.31 6.91
C VAL A 136 -2.87 -6.45 6.21
N GLY A 137 -3.07 -7.58 5.53
CA GLY A 137 -4.31 -7.92 4.84
C GLY A 137 -4.60 -7.00 3.65
N ASN A 138 -5.86 -6.64 3.41
CA ASN A 138 -6.24 -5.86 2.23
C ASN A 138 -6.32 -4.36 2.55
N LEU A 139 -5.91 -3.53 1.59
CA LEU A 139 -6.19 -2.10 1.63
C LEU A 139 -7.72 -1.89 1.67
N ALA A 140 -8.22 -1.11 2.64
CA ALA A 140 -9.64 -0.81 2.64
C ALA A 140 -10.01 0.08 1.45
N LYS A 141 -11.28 0.00 1.06
CA LYS A 141 -11.89 0.95 0.13
C LYS A 141 -12.78 1.85 0.96
N SER A 142 -12.15 2.79 1.65
CA SER A 142 -12.86 3.68 2.55
C SER A 142 -13.76 4.64 1.77
N ASP A 143 -14.94 4.89 2.32
CA ASP A 143 -15.78 6.02 1.95
C ASP A 143 -15.62 7.09 3.05
N GLU A 144 -15.06 8.24 2.70
CA GLU A 144 -14.84 9.36 3.62
C GLU A 144 -16.15 10.05 4.06
N HIS A 145 -17.27 9.77 3.38
CA HIS A 145 -18.59 10.24 3.78
C HIS A 145 -19.18 9.41 4.93
N GLU A 146 -18.65 8.20 5.17
CA GLU A 146 -18.97 7.44 6.37
C GLU A 146 -18.30 8.06 7.60
N PRO A 147 -18.93 8.02 8.79
CA PRO A 147 -18.37 8.67 9.97
C PRO A 147 -17.07 8.03 10.45
N TYR A 148 -16.82 6.77 10.09
CA TYR A 148 -15.60 6.04 10.39
C TYR A 148 -15.50 4.82 9.47
N VAL A 149 -14.29 4.27 9.38
CA VAL A 149 -14.00 3.01 8.69
C VAL A 149 -13.32 2.05 9.66
N LEU A 150 -13.78 0.79 9.65
CA LEU A 150 -13.08 -0.35 10.23
C LEU A 150 -12.74 -1.28 9.08
N ALA A 151 -11.49 -1.29 8.65
CA ALA A 151 -11.06 -2.06 7.50
C ALA A 151 -11.31 -3.57 7.76
N PRO A 152 -12.12 -4.27 6.95
CA PRO A 152 -12.59 -5.63 7.28
C PRO A 152 -11.46 -6.67 7.32
N ASP A 153 -10.50 -6.58 6.40
CA ASP A 153 -9.35 -7.48 6.31
C ASP A 153 -8.05 -6.74 6.61
N SER A 154 -8.07 -5.80 7.55
CA SER A 154 -6.94 -4.94 7.84
C SER A 154 -6.93 -4.59 9.31
N ASN A 155 -5.76 -4.25 9.83
CA ASN A 155 -5.55 -4.03 11.26
C ASN A 155 -5.66 -2.56 11.68
N TYR A 156 -6.33 -1.72 10.87
CA TYR A 156 -6.52 -0.30 11.16
C TYR A 156 -7.96 0.17 11.06
N ALA A 157 -8.23 1.29 11.72
CA ALA A 157 -9.48 2.01 11.64
C ALA A 157 -9.27 3.51 11.56
N VAL A 158 -10.23 4.23 10.99
CA VAL A 158 -10.18 5.67 10.79
C VAL A 158 -11.48 6.29 11.28
N LEU A 159 -11.40 7.33 12.10
CA LEU A 159 -12.56 8.11 12.56
C LEU A 159 -12.59 9.47 11.87
N PHE A 160 -13.59 9.71 11.03
CA PHE A 160 -13.80 10.97 10.32
C PHE A 160 -14.68 11.94 11.13
N ASP A 161 -15.77 11.44 11.70
CA ASP A 161 -16.73 12.21 12.49
C ASP A 161 -16.61 11.90 13.98
N ARG A 162 -16.03 12.84 14.72
CA ARG A 162 -15.85 12.79 16.18
C ARG A 162 -17.17 12.62 16.94
N SER A 163 -18.30 13.09 16.39
CA SER A 163 -19.61 12.91 17.01
C SER A 163 -19.99 11.44 17.16
N ARG A 164 -19.38 10.56 16.35
CA ARG A 164 -19.60 9.10 16.35
C ARG A 164 -18.57 8.31 17.16
N PHE A 165 -17.67 8.97 17.89
CA PHE A 165 -16.62 8.29 18.66
C PHE A 165 -17.13 7.20 19.60
N ALA A 166 -18.27 7.41 20.27
CA ALA A 166 -18.83 6.42 21.21
C ALA A 166 -19.24 5.11 20.51
N ASP A 167 -19.84 5.21 19.32
CA ASP A 167 -20.23 4.06 18.50
C ASP A 167 -18.99 3.40 17.86
N PHE A 168 -18.08 4.22 17.33
CA PHE A 168 -16.80 3.76 16.79
C PHE A 168 -16.01 2.92 17.78
N ARG A 169 -15.84 3.41 19.01
CA ARG A 169 -15.15 2.66 20.08
C ARG A 169 -15.80 1.31 20.37
N LYS A 170 -17.13 1.27 20.46
CA LYS A 170 -17.86 0.00 20.67
C LYS A 170 -17.57 -1.01 19.56
N ARG A 171 -17.40 -0.55 18.32
CA ARG A 171 -17.04 -1.42 17.19
C ARG A 171 -15.57 -1.83 17.20
N LEU A 172 -14.66 -0.96 17.65
CA LEU A 172 -13.26 -1.31 17.87
C LEU A 172 -13.12 -2.44 18.90
N ASP A 173 -13.91 -2.41 19.98
CA ASP A 173 -13.88 -3.45 21.01
C ASP A 173 -14.27 -4.83 20.44
N ALA A 174 -15.11 -4.87 19.41
CA ALA A 174 -15.52 -6.10 18.72
C ALA A 174 -14.48 -6.64 17.72
N ARG A 175 -13.41 -5.89 17.44
CA ARG A 175 -12.38 -6.22 16.45
C ARG A 175 -11.00 -6.26 17.11
N ILE A 176 -10.59 -7.46 17.51
CA ILE A 176 -9.31 -7.71 18.21
C ILE A 176 -8.09 -7.59 17.29
N ASP A 177 -8.33 -7.72 15.98
CA ASP A 177 -7.33 -7.63 14.92
C ASP A 177 -6.92 -6.18 14.64
N ILE A 178 -7.72 -5.20 15.03
CA ILE A 178 -7.37 -3.78 14.90
C ILE A 178 -6.33 -3.41 15.96
N THR A 179 -5.24 -2.83 15.48
CA THR A 179 -4.09 -2.40 16.29
C THR A 179 -3.78 -0.91 16.09
N HIS A 180 -4.21 -0.32 14.97
CA HIS A 180 -3.95 1.08 14.65
C HIS A 180 -5.25 1.86 14.52
N VAL A 181 -5.32 3.05 15.14
CA VAL A 181 -6.50 3.91 15.10
C VAL A 181 -6.08 5.31 14.68
N PHE A 182 -6.57 5.73 13.51
CA PHE A 182 -6.38 7.07 13.00
C PHE A 182 -7.60 7.93 13.34
N ILE A 183 -7.38 9.12 13.89
CA ILE A 183 -8.46 10.03 14.30
C ILE A 183 -8.32 11.34 13.53
N VAL A 184 -9.30 11.63 12.68
CA VAL A 184 -9.32 12.85 11.88
C VAL A 184 -9.82 14.02 12.72
N THR A 185 -8.91 14.93 13.09
CA THR A 185 -9.24 16.15 13.84
C THR A 185 -8.12 17.19 13.76
N ASP A 186 -8.50 18.46 13.73
CA ASP A 186 -7.56 19.59 13.81
C ASP A 186 -7.34 20.09 15.25
N SER A 187 -7.78 19.32 16.25
CA SER A 187 -7.80 19.70 17.67
C SER A 187 -6.99 18.69 18.49
N PRO A 188 -5.72 19.01 18.83
CA PRO A 188 -4.89 18.17 19.69
C PRO A 188 -5.54 17.84 21.05
N PRO A 189 -6.24 18.78 21.73
CA PRO A 189 -6.96 18.46 22.97
C PRO A 189 -8.05 17.39 22.78
N ASP A 190 -8.84 17.48 21.70
CA ASP A 190 -9.91 16.50 21.42
C ASP A 190 -9.32 15.13 21.07
N TYR A 191 -8.23 15.11 20.30
CA TYR A 191 -7.47 13.90 20.02
C TYR A 191 -7.01 13.21 21.31
N HIS A 192 -6.39 13.96 22.22
CA HIS A 192 -5.90 13.42 23.48
C HIS A 192 -7.04 12.90 24.36
N ALA A 193 -8.15 13.63 24.45
CA ALA A 193 -9.32 13.21 25.21
C ALA A 193 -9.97 11.92 24.65
N MET A 194 -9.96 11.73 23.32
CA MET A 194 -10.41 10.48 22.70
C MET A 194 -9.43 9.34 22.97
N CYS A 195 -8.12 9.57 22.87
CA CYS A 195 -7.09 8.55 23.15
C CYS A 195 -7.18 8.01 24.58
N GLN A 196 -7.42 8.87 25.58
CA GLN A 196 -7.61 8.45 26.98
C GLN A 196 -8.80 7.49 27.20
N ARG A 197 -9.71 7.39 26.21
CA ARG A 197 -10.90 6.54 26.27
C ARG A 197 -10.78 5.28 25.41
N LEU A 198 -9.67 5.13 24.68
CA LEU A 198 -9.31 3.94 23.93
C LEU A 198 -8.42 3.03 24.80
N ASP A 199 -8.38 1.75 24.45
CA ASP A 199 -7.50 0.77 25.09
C ASP A 199 -6.03 1.03 24.69
N ASP A 200 -5.10 0.82 25.62
CA ASP A 200 -3.65 1.02 25.42
C ASP A 200 -3.05 0.12 24.33
N ARG A 201 -3.79 -0.93 23.90
CA ARG A 201 -3.39 -1.79 22.78
C ARG A 201 -3.33 -1.06 21.44
N PHE A 202 -4.03 0.07 21.29
CA PHE A 202 -4.12 0.78 20.02
C PHE A 202 -2.97 1.77 19.85
N ALA A 203 -2.21 1.63 18.76
CA ALA A 203 -1.35 2.68 18.25
C ALA A 203 -2.23 3.77 17.63
N THR A 204 -2.39 4.90 18.33
CA THR A 204 -3.22 6.01 17.86
C THR A 204 -2.40 7.02 17.07
N SER A 205 -3.01 7.62 16.05
CA SER A 205 -2.41 8.72 15.29
C SER A 205 -3.45 9.77 14.95
N MET A 206 -3.11 11.03 15.15
CA MET A 206 -3.95 12.15 14.76
C MET A 206 -3.75 12.43 13.27
N LEU A 207 -4.85 12.58 12.54
CA LEU A 207 -4.85 13.04 11.17
C LEU A 207 -5.53 14.42 11.10
N TYR A 208 -4.83 15.45 10.63
CA TYR A 208 -5.46 16.70 10.23
C TYR A 208 -6.43 16.48 9.07
N ARG A 209 -7.49 17.30 9.01
CA ARG A 209 -8.44 17.30 7.87
C ARG A 209 -7.74 17.67 6.58
N ASP A 210 -6.81 18.63 6.67
CA ASP A 210 -5.78 18.79 5.64
C ASP A 210 -4.75 17.69 5.81
N TYR A 211 -4.96 16.58 5.11
CA TYR A 211 -4.13 15.40 5.27
C TYR A 211 -2.65 15.63 4.95
N LEU A 212 -2.32 16.61 4.10
CA LEU A 212 -0.93 16.97 3.80
C LEU A 212 -0.18 17.49 5.02
N SER A 213 -0.89 18.10 5.96
CA SER A 213 -0.28 18.56 7.21
C SER A 213 0.30 17.38 8.01
N ASN A 214 -0.31 16.18 7.94
CA ASN A 214 0.20 14.98 8.62
C ASN A 214 1.56 14.53 8.07
N PHE A 215 1.72 14.54 6.74
CA PHE A 215 2.95 14.08 6.10
C PHE A 215 4.08 15.10 6.18
N ARG A 216 3.76 16.39 6.28
CA ARG A 216 4.77 17.46 6.43
C ARG A 216 5.43 17.46 7.81
N ILE A 217 4.67 17.18 8.87
CA ILE A 217 5.20 17.17 10.24
C ILE A 217 6.34 16.16 10.39
N ASN A 218 6.26 15.01 9.71
CA ASN A 218 7.29 13.97 9.73
C ASN A 218 8.56 14.28 8.92
N THR A 219 8.65 15.42 8.24
CA THR A 219 9.83 15.77 7.41
C THR A 219 10.77 16.81 8.04
N VAL A 220 10.35 17.49 9.11
CA VAL A 220 11.10 18.64 9.65
C VAL A 220 12.23 18.24 10.62
N GLU A 221 12.26 17.00 11.12
CA GLU A 221 13.32 16.51 12.02
C GLU A 221 14.45 15.73 11.32
N ALA A 222 14.31 15.35 10.05
CA ALA A 222 15.31 14.52 9.36
C ALA A 222 16.52 15.29 8.79
N TRP A 223 16.52 16.62 8.87
CA TRP A 223 17.62 17.48 8.39
C TRP A 223 17.92 18.61 9.39
N ARG A 224 18.45 18.24 10.55
CA ARG A 224 19.27 19.13 11.38
C ARG A 224 20.51 18.39 11.86
#